data_AF-A0A9W9M110-F1
#
_entry.id   AF-A0A9W9M110-F1
#
_cell.length_a   1.000
_cell.length_b   1.000
_cell.length_c   1.000
_cell.angle_alpha   90.00
_cell.angle_beta   90.00
_cell.angle_gamma   90.00
#
_symmetry.space_group_name_H-M   'P 1'
#
loop_
_entity.id
_entity.type
_entity.pdbx_description
1 polymer ?
#
loop_
_entity_poly.entity_id
_entity_poly.type
_entity_poly.pdbx_seq_one_letter_code
_entity_poly.pdbx_strand_id
1 'polypeptide(L)'
;MRSEVATLKFLSNTTVPAPKVFDFNLDETNPIGVGYILMEKMPGKSLNWSLTTEKQRRKVIDQLANIYIELQAHSFDTMGSLVMDEFGSQHVGPFASESTSDYTHSLKALGPFSSLEQYYRAHIELILDLIIRQELYASRPVDAFLIHLYLLENLSTILNNDLDGKFYLKHADEKGDHILVDDQFHITGIVDWEWAHTGPKSVAFNSPIALLPVALFYDGDNRLGEDEMVFAQLLEEKGHPDLGDIVRKGRFLHRLQFCCGYNSRDWDGYVGIFLGLVRALRIHDSHLNWETWKVEAMERFSDDYRLKSLAKLEFYT
;
A
#
# COMPACT_ATOMS: atom_id res chain seq x y z
N MET A 1 -4.31 -12.20 11.16
CA MET A 1 -5.19 -12.65 12.26
C MET A 1 -5.16 -11.75 13.51
N ARG A 2 -4.11 -11.74 14.38
CA ARG A 2 -4.13 -10.89 15.60
C ARG A 2 -4.39 -9.41 15.27
N SER A 3 -3.68 -8.90 14.27
CA SER A 3 -3.84 -7.52 13.80
C SER A 3 -5.22 -7.25 13.23
N GLU A 4 -5.74 -8.16 12.41
CA GLU A 4 -7.08 -8.08 11.83
C GLU A 4 -8.18 -8.03 12.90
N VAL A 5 -8.11 -8.87 13.93
CA VAL A 5 -9.06 -8.82 15.07
C VAL A 5 -8.98 -7.46 15.77
N ALA A 6 -7.77 -6.93 15.98
CA ALA A 6 -7.60 -5.61 16.56
C ALA A 6 -8.23 -4.53 15.67
N THR A 7 -7.98 -4.58 14.36
CA THR A 7 -8.58 -3.65 13.40
C THR A 7 -10.11 -3.70 13.39
N LEU A 8 -10.71 -4.89 13.32
CA LEU A 8 -12.17 -5.04 13.34
C LEU A 8 -12.81 -4.56 14.66
N LYS A 9 -12.14 -4.80 15.80
CA LYS A 9 -12.58 -4.26 17.09
C LYS A 9 -12.47 -2.74 17.15
N PHE A 10 -11.42 -2.15 16.58
CA PHE A 10 -11.29 -0.70 16.47
C PHE A 10 -12.45 -0.13 15.62
N LEU A 11 -12.68 -0.71 14.44
CA LEU A 11 -13.73 -0.29 13.51
C LEU A 11 -15.14 -0.42 14.08
N SER A 12 -15.36 -1.35 15.02
CA SER A 12 -16.66 -1.49 15.71
C SER A 12 -17.07 -0.25 16.53
N ASN A 13 -16.14 0.68 16.78
CA ASN A 13 -16.39 1.96 17.43
C ASN A 13 -16.50 3.14 16.43
N THR A 14 -16.55 2.85 15.13
CA THR A 14 -16.62 3.83 14.04
C THR A 14 -17.91 3.63 13.23
N THR A 15 -18.17 4.52 12.27
CA THR A 15 -19.28 4.34 11.31
C THR A 15 -18.92 3.52 10.08
N VAL A 16 -17.68 3.05 9.96
CA VAL A 16 -17.23 2.20 8.84
C VAL A 16 -17.97 0.85 8.89
N PRO A 17 -18.62 0.40 7.79
CA PRO A 17 -19.35 -0.86 7.77
C PRO A 17 -18.38 -2.04 7.69
N ALA A 18 -17.81 -2.47 8.81
CA ALA A 18 -16.87 -3.58 8.90
C ALA A 18 -17.47 -4.77 9.67
N PRO A 19 -17.01 -6.02 9.43
CA PRO A 19 -17.48 -7.19 10.17
C PRO A 19 -17.29 -7.07 11.68
N LYS A 20 -18.35 -7.36 12.45
CA LYS A 20 -18.21 -7.53 13.90
C LYS A 20 -17.56 -8.87 14.24
N VAL A 21 -16.51 -8.85 15.07
CA VAL A 21 -15.92 -10.08 15.63
C VAL A 21 -16.81 -10.63 16.74
N PHE A 22 -17.16 -11.91 16.67
CA PHE A 22 -17.91 -12.63 17.70
C PHE A 22 -17.01 -13.46 18.60
N ASP A 23 -16.04 -14.15 18.01
CA ASP A 23 -15.08 -14.99 18.73
C ASP A 23 -13.79 -15.13 17.91
N PHE A 24 -12.68 -15.45 18.55
CA PHE A 24 -11.43 -15.79 17.88
C PHE A 24 -10.56 -16.61 18.84
N ASN A 25 -9.88 -17.62 18.30
CA ASN A 25 -8.84 -18.32 19.02
C ASN A 25 -7.69 -18.60 18.06
N LEU A 26 -6.51 -18.09 18.40
CA LEU A 26 -5.34 -18.13 17.53
C LEU A 26 -4.28 -19.10 18.02
N ASP A 27 -4.53 -19.75 19.16
CA ASP A 27 -3.67 -20.79 19.70
C ASP A 27 -3.92 -22.09 18.93
N GLU A 28 -2.90 -22.73 18.39
CA GLU A 28 -3.02 -23.99 17.65
C GLU A 28 -3.52 -25.15 18.53
N THR A 29 -3.46 -25.01 19.86
CA THR A 29 -4.01 -25.98 20.82
C THR A 29 -5.53 -25.88 21.00
N ASN A 30 -6.18 -24.91 20.35
CA ASN A 30 -7.64 -24.80 20.41
C ASN A 30 -8.34 -26.05 19.81
N PRO A 31 -9.62 -26.33 20.17
CA PRO A 31 -10.30 -27.56 19.74
C PRO A 31 -10.41 -27.78 18.21
N ILE A 32 -10.26 -26.72 17.40
CA ILE A 32 -10.28 -26.78 15.94
C ILE A 32 -8.90 -27.15 15.36
N GLY A 33 -7.82 -26.94 16.11
CA GLY A 33 -6.43 -27.25 15.73
C GLY A 33 -5.78 -26.23 14.79
N VAL A 34 -6.48 -25.16 14.43
CA VAL A 34 -5.97 -24.03 13.64
C VAL A 34 -6.53 -22.72 14.17
N GLY A 35 -5.80 -21.62 14.02
CA GLY A 35 -6.29 -20.31 14.42
C GLY A 35 -7.52 -19.89 13.60
N TYR A 36 -8.49 -19.24 14.25
CA TYR A 36 -9.73 -18.79 13.61
C TYR A 36 -10.19 -17.42 14.10
N ILE A 37 -11.00 -16.77 13.27
CA ILE A 37 -11.82 -15.60 13.60
C ILE A 37 -13.26 -15.93 13.20
N LEU A 38 -14.19 -15.86 14.14
CA LEU A 38 -15.63 -15.92 13.89
C LEU A 38 -16.17 -14.50 13.88
N MET A 39 -16.73 -14.08 12.75
CA MET A 39 -17.19 -12.71 12.54
C MET A 39 -18.50 -12.64 11.75
N GLU A 40 -19.09 -11.46 11.73
CA GLU A 40 -20.30 -11.14 10.99
C GLU A 40 -20.16 -11.38 9.49
N LYS A 41 -21.15 -12.07 8.92
CA LYS A 41 -21.30 -12.17 7.46
C LYS A 41 -22.01 -10.91 6.97
N MET A 42 -21.25 -10.02 6.35
CA MET A 42 -21.78 -8.79 5.77
C MET A 42 -22.77 -9.08 4.62
N PRO A 43 -23.87 -8.30 4.49
CA PRO A 43 -24.80 -8.45 3.38
C PRO A 43 -24.24 -7.87 2.09
N GLY A 44 -24.88 -8.18 0.96
CA GLY A 44 -24.50 -7.68 -0.37
C GLY A 44 -23.58 -8.62 -1.16
N LYS A 45 -23.03 -8.11 -2.25
CA LYS A 45 -22.11 -8.81 -3.16
C LYS A 45 -20.87 -7.98 -3.42
N SER A 46 -19.75 -8.65 -3.70
CA SER A 46 -18.51 -7.97 -4.09
C SER A 46 -18.74 -7.06 -5.29
N LEU A 47 -18.24 -5.83 -5.18
CA LEU A 47 -18.33 -4.82 -6.22
C LEU A 47 -17.49 -5.23 -7.43
N ASN A 48 -18.14 -5.31 -8.58
CA ASN A 48 -17.43 -5.47 -9.84
C ASN A 48 -17.42 -4.15 -10.61
N TRP A 49 -16.32 -3.40 -10.49
CA TRP A 49 -16.14 -2.09 -11.12
C TRP A 49 -16.40 -2.11 -12.64
N SER A 50 -15.96 -3.16 -13.33
CA SER A 50 -16.11 -3.29 -14.79
C SER A 50 -17.57 -3.38 -15.27
N LEU A 51 -18.49 -3.78 -14.38
CA LEU A 51 -19.92 -3.91 -14.67
C LEU A 51 -20.73 -2.70 -14.19
N THR A 52 -20.09 -1.71 -13.57
CA THR A 52 -20.77 -0.52 -13.06
C THR A 52 -20.99 0.54 -14.12
N THR A 53 -22.20 1.12 -14.14
CA THR A 53 -22.47 2.37 -14.85
C THR A 53 -21.79 3.55 -14.14
N GLU A 54 -21.54 4.65 -14.84
CA GLU A 54 -20.95 5.87 -14.25
C GLU A 54 -21.73 6.37 -13.02
N LYS A 55 -23.08 6.33 -13.08
CA LYS A 55 -23.93 6.74 -11.95
C LYS A 55 -23.75 5.84 -10.73
N GLN A 56 -23.68 4.53 -10.92
CA GLN A 56 -23.43 3.57 -9.84
C GLN A 56 -22.02 3.77 -9.28
N ARG A 57 -21.04 3.97 -10.14
CA ARG A 57 -19.65 4.22 -9.78
C ARG A 57 -19.50 5.47 -8.91
N ARG A 58 -20.04 6.61 -9.37
CA ARG A 58 -20.05 7.87 -8.61
C ARG A 58 -20.72 7.71 -7.25
N LYS A 59 -21.81 6.92 -7.17
CA LYS A 59 -22.49 6.63 -5.91
C LYS A 59 -21.61 5.84 -4.93
N VAL A 60 -20.86 4.85 -5.41
CA VAL A 60 -19.91 4.11 -4.56
C VAL A 60 -18.76 5.02 -4.11
N ILE A 61 -18.19 5.79 -5.03
CA ILE A 61 -17.10 6.74 -4.73
C ILE A 61 -17.53 7.77 -3.67
N ASP A 62 -18.77 8.29 -3.76
CA ASP A 62 -19.32 9.20 -2.74
C ASP A 62 -19.41 8.57 -1.34
N GLN A 63 -19.76 7.28 -1.26
CA GLN A 63 -19.80 6.54 0.00
C GLN A 63 -18.40 6.22 0.53
N LEU A 64 -17.45 5.90 -0.35
CA LEU A 64 -16.04 5.75 0.02
C LEU A 64 -15.47 7.06 0.59
N ALA A 65 -15.87 8.21 0.06
CA ALA A 65 -15.45 9.51 0.60
C ALA A 65 -15.95 9.70 2.04
N ASN A 66 -17.17 9.26 2.36
CA ASN A 66 -17.67 9.29 3.75
C ASN A 66 -16.84 8.36 4.67
N ILE A 67 -16.42 7.19 4.18
CA ILE A 67 -15.57 6.26 4.95
C ILE A 67 -14.19 6.87 5.22
N TYR A 68 -13.58 7.54 4.23
CA TYR A 68 -12.31 8.23 4.42
C TYR A 68 -12.42 9.35 5.47
N ILE A 69 -13.50 10.13 5.42
CA ILE A 69 -13.78 11.20 6.39
C ILE A 69 -13.96 10.63 7.80
N GLU A 70 -14.68 9.52 7.96
CA GLU A 70 -14.82 8.83 9.24
C GLU A 70 -13.45 8.40 9.78
N LEU A 71 -12.65 7.70 8.96
CA LEU A 71 -11.32 7.21 9.36
C LEU A 71 -10.35 8.35 9.70
N GLN A 72 -10.48 9.52 9.05
CA GLN A 72 -9.69 10.71 9.36
C GLN A 72 -9.93 11.21 10.80
N ALA A 73 -11.10 10.97 11.39
CA ALA A 73 -11.39 11.41 12.76
C ALA A 73 -10.59 10.64 13.82
N HIS A 74 -9.96 9.51 13.44
CA HIS A 74 -9.30 8.58 14.37
C HIS A 74 -7.81 8.46 14.05
N SER A 75 -6.99 9.24 14.79
CA SER A 75 -5.54 9.27 14.60
C SER A 75 -4.77 8.40 15.58
N PHE A 76 -3.55 8.04 15.18
CA PHE A 76 -2.56 7.25 15.91
C PHE A 76 -1.20 7.98 15.90
N ASP A 77 -0.30 7.57 16.79
CA ASP A 77 1.00 8.21 16.97
C ASP A 77 2.15 7.55 16.20
N THR A 78 1.94 6.33 15.67
CA THR A 78 2.97 5.61 14.89
C THR A 78 2.36 4.85 13.72
N MET A 79 3.25 4.45 12.80
CA MET A 79 2.98 3.67 11.59
C MET A 79 3.19 2.18 11.86
N GLY A 80 2.18 1.34 11.63
CA GLY A 80 2.26 -0.10 11.84
C GLY A 80 0.89 -0.76 11.91
N SER A 81 0.81 -2.03 12.28
CA SER A 81 -0.48 -2.71 12.41
C SER A 81 -1.07 -2.53 13.80
N LEU A 82 -2.39 -2.43 13.90
CA LEU A 82 -3.06 -2.48 15.20
C LEU A 82 -2.84 -3.84 15.85
N VAL A 83 -2.57 -3.84 17.14
CA VAL A 83 -2.39 -5.03 17.97
C VAL A 83 -3.16 -4.85 19.28
N MET A 84 -3.51 -5.96 19.91
CA MET A 84 -4.08 -5.96 21.26
C MET A 84 -3.07 -6.57 22.23
N ASP A 85 -2.94 -5.97 23.40
CA ASP A 85 -2.27 -6.60 24.52
C ASP A 85 -3.15 -7.67 25.21
N GLU A 86 -2.58 -8.33 26.21
CA GLU A 86 -3.26 -9.35 27.01
C GLU A 86 -4.47 -8.82 27.82
N PHE A 87 -4.54 -7.51 28.02
CA PHE A 87 -5.64 -6.82 28.72
C PHE A 87 -6.71 -6.29 27.75
N GLY A 88 -6.52 -6.48 26.44
CA GLY A 88 -7.41 -6.01 25.39
C GLY A 88 -7.23 -4.54 25.00
N SER A 89 -6.17 -3.87 25.48
CA SER A 89 -5.83 -2.51 25.06
C SER A 89 -5.20 -2.52 23.67
N GLN A 90 -5.64 -1.58 22.84
CA GLN A 90 -5.15 -1.45 21.47
C GLN A 90 -3.97 -0.49 21.38
N HIS A 91 -2.94 -0.90 20.68
CA HIS A 91 -1.80 -0.05 20.32
C HIS A 91 -1.32 -0.41 18.91
N VAL A 92 -0.43 0.42 18.36
CA VAL A 92 0.21 0.16 17.07
C VAL A 92 1.50 -0.61 17.32
N GLY A 93 1.65 -1.77 16.67
CA GLY A 93 2.83 -2.61 16.71
C GLY A 93 3.51 -2.70 15.34
N PRO A 94 4.47 -3.64 15.18
CA PRO A 94 5.08 -3.92 13.88
C PRO A 94 4.04 -4.25 12.80
N PHE A 95 4.41 -4.08 11.54
CA PHE A 95 3.55 -4.43 10.41
C PHE A 95 3.27 -5.92 10.38
N ALA A 96 2.00 -6.29 10.28
CA ALA A 96 1.58 -7.66 10.14
C ALA A 96 1.37 -7.99 8.66
N SER A 97 2.44 -7.98 7.85
CA SER A 97 2.41 -8.28 6.42
C SER A 97 3.67 -9.03 5.97
N GLU A 98 3.54 -9.92 4.99
CA GLU A 98 4.65 -10.71 4.43
C GLU A 98 5.75 -9.82 3.86
N SER A 99 5.42 -8.81 3.07
CA SER A 99 6.40 -7.92 2.40
C SER A 99 7.26 -7.11 3.38
N THR A 100 6.80 -6.98 4.62
CA THR A 100 7.46 -6.24 5.69
C THR A 100 8.03 -7.15 6.78
N SER A 101 8.18 -8.44 6.47
CA SER A 101 8.68 -9.44 7.39
C SER A 101 9.87 -10.20 6.82
N ASP A 102 10.85 -10.49 7.67
CA ASP A 102 11.97 -11.38 7.36
C ASP A 102 11.85 -12.70 8.15
N TYR A 103 12.24 -13.80 7.52
CA TYR A 103 12.33 -15.10 8.16
C TYR A 103 13.71 -15.73 7.92
N THR A 104 14.65 -15.42 8.80
CA THR A 104 16.00 -16.04 8.81
C THR A 104 16.10 -17.14 9.86
N HIS A 105 15.81 -16.82 11.13
CA HIS A 105 15.77 -17.76 12.26
C HIS A 105 14.46 -17.69 13.04
N SER A 106 13.85 -16.52 13.04
CA SER A 106 12.56 -16.21 13.67
C SER A 106 11.89 -15.14 12.81
N LEU A 107 10.56 -15.10 12.83
CA LEU A 107 9.81 -14.04 12.17
C LEU A 107 10.19 -12.67 12.76
N LYS A 108 10.65 -11.75 11.93
CA LYS A 108 10.94 -10.36 12.29
C LYS A 108 10.13 -9.43 11.41
N ALA A 109 9.14 -8.78 11.99
CA ALA A 109 8.34 -7.76 11.32
C ALA A 109 8.99 -6.37 11.49
N LEU A 110 8.89 -5.54 10.46
CA LEU A 110 9.33 -4.15 10.50
C LEU A 110 8.39 -3.29 11.35
N GLY A 111 8.95 -2.26 12.00
CA GLY A 111 8.20 -1.24 12.73
C GLY A 111 7.88 -1.59 14.19
N PRO A 112 6.99 -0.82 14.84
CA PRO A 112 6.32 0.37 14.30
C PRO A 112 7.32 1.51 14.02
N PHE A 113 6.94 2.45 13.14
CA PHE A 113 7.79 3.60 12.77
C PHE A 113 7.15 4.92 13.19
N SER A 114 7.98 5.92 13.48
CA SER A 114 7.52 7.27 13.81
C SER A 114 7.46 8.21 12.61
N SER A 115 7.89 7.75 11.42
CA SER A 115 7.80 8.54 10.19
C SER A 115 7.73 7.65 8.95
N LEU A 116 7.19 8.20 7.86
CA LEU A 116 7.11 7.54 6.57
C LEU A 116 8.49 7.22 5.97
N GLU A 117 9.47 8.09 6.23
CA GLU A 117 10.84 7.90 5.76
C GLU A 117 11.51 6.71 6.44
N GLN A 118 11.34 6.56 7.76
CA GLN A 118 11.86 5.39 8.48
C GLN A 118 11.26 4.09 7.93
N TYR A 119 9.94 4.08 7.67
CA TYR A 119 9.24 2.94 7.08
C TYR A 119 9.83 2.56 5.72
N TYR A 120 9.85 3.48 4.75
CA TYR A 120 10.32 3.14 3.41
C TYR A 120 11.82 2.85 3.36
N ARG A 121 12.64 3.52 4.18
CA ARG A 121 14.07 3.20 4.30
C ARG A 121 14.27 1.76 4.75
N ALA A 122 13.65 1.37 5.86
CA ALA A 122 13.75 0.02 6.40
C ALA A 122 13.17 -1.04 5.43
N HIS A 123 12.07 -0.73 4.77
CA HIS A 123 11.44 -1.62 3.80
C HIS A 123 12.32 -1.81 2.54
N ILE A 124 12.86 -0.73 1.97
CA ILE A 124 13.78 -0.80 0.82
C ILE A 124 15.06 -1.55 1.20
N GLU A 125 15.61 -1.31 2.39
CA GLU A 125 16.77 -2.04 2.89
C GLU A 125 16.50 -3.54 3.04
N LEU A 126 15.32 -3.92 3.55
CA LEU A 126 14.87 -5.32 3.59
C LEU A 126 14.77 -5.92 2.18
N ILE A 127 14.17 -5.20 1.22
CA ILE A 127 14.08 -5.68 -0.17
C ILE A 127 15.46 -5.89 -0.78
N LEU A 128 16.38 -4.94 -0.61
CA LEU A 128 17.76 -5.06 -1.09
C LEU A 128 18.46 -6.30 -0.50
N ASP A 129 18.27 -6.57 0.78
CA ASP A 129 18.81 -7.76 1.45
C ASP A 129 18.20 -9.06 0.91
N LEU A 130 16.88 -9.11 0.73
CA LEU A 130 16.17 -10.25 0.15
C LEU A 130 16.57 -10.52 -1.32
N ILE A 131 16.85 -9.48 -2.11
CA ILE A 131 17.41 -9.62 -3.46
C ILE A 131 18.80 -10.28 -3.41
N ILE A 132 19.65 -9.86 -2.47
CA ILE A 132 21.00 -10.45 -2.29
C ILE A 132 20.93 -11.92 -1.88
N ARG A 133 19.93 -12.27 -1.06
CA ARG A 133 19.63 -13.65 -0.68
C ARG A 133 18.92 -14.46 -1.77
N GLN A 134 18.60 -13.84 -2.91
CA GLN A 134 17.83 -14.43 -4.02
C GLN A 134 16.41 -14.87 -3.63
N GLU A 135 15.87 -14.30 -2.55
CA GLU A 135 14.51 -14.55 -2.08
C GLU A 135 13.48 -13.65 -2.79
N LEU A 136 13.94 -12.52 -3.36
CA LEU A 136 13.13 -11.62 -4.20
C LEU A 136 13.81 -11.35 -5.54
N TYR A 137 12.98 -11.15 -6.58
CA TYR A 137 13.41 -10.81 -7.94
C TYR A 137 14.48 -11.75 -8.54
N ALA A 138 14.43 -13.04 -8.20
CA ALA A 138 15.46 -14.02 -8.60
C ALA A 138 15.74 -14.10 -10.12
N SER A 139 14.78 -13.74 -10.97
CA SER A 139 14.96 -13.71 -12.43
C SER A 139 15.63 -12.45 -12.96
N ARG A 140 15.64 -11.36 -12.19
CA ARG A 140 16.18 -10.03 -12.55
C ARG A 140 16.79 -9.31 -11.35
N PRO A 141 17.71 -9.95 -10.61
CA PRO A 141 18.18 -9.41 -9.33
C PRO A 141 18.95 -8.09 -9.52
N VAL A 142 19.79 -7.96 -10.55
CA VAL A 142 20.54 -6.72 -10.81
C VAL A 142 19.59 -5.56 -11.12
N ASP A 143 18.62 -5.77 -12.01
CA ASP A 143 17.66 -4.74 -12.42
C ASP A 143 16.84 -4.23 -11.24
N ALA A 144 16.29 -5.15 -10.44
CA ALA A 144 15.53 -4.80 -9.26
C ALA A 144 16.41 -4.11 -8.21
N PHE A 145 17.65 -4.55 -8.01
CA PHE A 145 18.59 -3.94 -7.07
C PHE A 145 18.88 -2.48 -7.42
N LEU A 146 19.11 -2.17 -8.70
CA LEU A 146 19.32 -0.79 -9.18
C LEU A 146 18.11 0.10 -8.91
N ILE A 147 16.90 -0.39 -9.17
CA ILE A 147 15.66 0.34 -8.89
C ILE A 147 15.59 0.70 -7.41
N HIS A 148 15.81 -0.27 -6.53
CA HIS A 148 15.72 -0.06 -5.09
C HIS A 148 16.83 0.83 -4.53
N LEU A 149 18.06 0.76 -5.07
CA LEU A 149 19.12 1.73 -4.76
C LEU A 149 18.72 3.15 -5.14
N TYR A 150 18.14 3.33 -6.33
CA TYR A 150 17.66 4.63 -6.79
C TYR A 150 16.55 5.19 -5.89
N LEU A 151 15.59 4.35 -5.47
CA LEU A 151 14.55 4.75 -4.53
C LEU A 151 15.14 5.19 -3.18
N LEU A 152 16.09 4.43 -2.65
CA LEU A 152 16.75 4.73 -1.38
C LEU A 152 17.52 6.06 -1.42
N GLU A 153 18.24 6.32 -2.51
CA GLU A 153 19.00 7.54 -2.73
C GLU A 153 18.11 8.78 -2.86
N ASN A 154 16.92 8.63 -3.47
CA ASN A 154 15.99 9.74 -3.73
C ASN A 154 14.87 9.84 -2.68
N LEU A 155 14.91 9.04 -1.60
CA LEU A 155 13.81 8.85 -0.68
C LEU A 155 13.31 10.15 -0.03
N SER A 156 14.22 11.00 0.43
CA SER A 156 13.86 12.28 1.07
C SER A 156 13.16 13.24 0.11
N THR A 157 13.60 13.28 -1.16
CA THR A 157 12.94 14.04 -2.22
C THR A 157 11.55 13.48 -2.50
N ILE A 158 11.39 12.16 -2.39
CA ILE A 158 10.15 11.49 -2.70
C ILE A 158 9.07 11.77 -1.64
N LEU A 159 9.45 11.75 -0.36
CA LEU A 159 8.54 11.72 0.78
C LEU A 159 8.21 13.07 1.40
N ASN A 160 8.47 14.20 0.72
CA ASN A 160 8.44 15.56 1.29
C ASN A 160 7.03 16.10 1.69
N ASN A 161 6.20 15.30 2.38
CA ASN A 161 4.79 15.60 2.69
C ASN A 161 4.29 14.88 3.96
N ASP A 162 4.93 15.09 5.12
CA ASP A 162 4.25 14.84 6.39
C ASP A 162 3.40 16.07 6.73
N LEU A 163 2.08 15.91 6.74
CA LEU A 163 1.13 17.02 6.77
C LEU A 163 0.72 17.41 8.19
N ASP A 164 0.74 16.47 9.13
CA ASP A 164 0.28 16.69 10.51
C ASP A 164 1.01 15.85 11.58
N GLY A 165 1.97 14.98 11.21
CA GLY A 165 2.69 14.11 12.15
C GLY A 165 1.81 13.05 12.81
N LYS A 166 0.63 12.78 12.25
CA LYS A 166 -0.31 11.76 12.72
C LYS A 166 -0.46 10.63 11.69
N PHE A 167 -0.90 9.50 12.20
CA PHE A 167 -1.13 8.30 11.40
C PHE A 167 -2.61 7.91 11.47
N TYR A 168 -3.12 7.31 10.42
CA TYR A 168 -4.53 6.97 10.25
C TYR A 168 -4.64 5.57 9.68
N LEU A 169 -5.72 4.86 10.04
CA LEU A 169 -5.94 3.50 9.56
C LEU A 169 -6.12 3.48 8.04
N LYS A 170 -5.38 2.59 7.38
CA LYS A 170 -5.43 2.32 5.95
C LYS A 170 -5.81 0.86 5.71
N HIS A 171 -6.76 0.66 4.80
CA HIS A 171 -7.05 -0.66 4.25
C HIS A 171 -5.92 -1.11 3.33
N ALA A 172 -5.44 -2.35 3.48
CA ALA A 172 -4.28 -2.84 2.72
C ALA A 172 -4.65 -3.34 1.32
N ASP A 173 -5.84 -3.93 1.16
CA ASP A 173 -6.37 -4.23 -0.17
C ASP A 173 -7.09 -3.01 -0.75
N GLU A 174 -6.67 -2.55 -1.92
CA GLU A 174 -7.23 -1.36 -2.56
C GLU A 174 -7.85 -1.68 -3.93
N LYS A 175 -8.02 -2.96 -4.28
CA LYS A 175 -8.53 -3.43 -5.59
C LYS A 175 -10.04 -3.29 -5.74
N GLY A 176 -10.74 -3.17 -4.61
CA GLY A 176 -12.16 -2.80 -4.52
C GLY A 176 -13.14 -3.96 -4.55
N ASP A 177 -12.70 -5.20 -4.76
CA ASP A 177 -13.52 -6.41 -4.64
C ASP A 177 -13.85 -6.74 -3.17
N HIS A 178 -13.09 -6.21 -2.21
CA HIS A 178 -13.41 -6.19 -0.78
C HIS A 178 -14.59 -5.25 -0.41
N ILE A 179 -15.07 -4.42 -1.35
CA ILE A 179 -16.24 -3.55 -1.14
C ILE A 179 -17.50 -4.35 -1.49
N LEU A 180 -18.39 -4.52 -0.52
CA LEU A 180 -19.69 -5.17 -0.71
C LEU A 180 -20.77 -4.12 -0.95
N VAL A 181 -21.65 -4.40 -1.91
CA VAL A 181 -22.78 -3.53 -2.26
C VAL A 181 -24.11 -4.28 -2.37
N ASP A 182 -25.20 -3.58 -2.08
CA ASP A 182 -26.56 -4.06 -2.39
C ASP A 182 -26.94 -3.82 -3.88
N ASP A 183 -28.16 -4.19 -4.27
CA ASP A 183 -28.66 -4.02 -5.65
C ASP A 183 -28.86 -2.55 -6.05
N GLN A 184 -28.86 -1.63 -5.09
CA GLN A 184 -28.92 -0.19 -5.30
C GLN A 184 -27.54 0.47 -5.19
N PHE A 185 -26.47 -0.31 -5.07
CA PHE A 185 -25.09 0.17 -4.92
C PHE A 185 -24.86 1.01 -3.66
N HIS A 186 -25.57 0.71 -2.56
CA HIS A 186 -25.14 1.15 -1.23
C HIS A 186 -24.01 0.24 -0.75
N ILE A 187 -22.96 0.82 -0.17
CA ILE A 187 -21.90 0.04 0.48
C ILE A 187 -22.51 -0.61 1.73
N THR A 188 -22.48 -1.93 1.76
CA THR A 188 -23.01 -2.74 2.85
C THR A 188 -21.92 -3.34 3.72
N GLY A 189 -20.68 -3.38 3.23
CA GLY A 189 -19.55 -3.87 3.99
C GLY A 189 -18.20 -3.58 3.32
N ILE A 190 -17.18 -3.34 4.14
CA ILE A 190 -15.76 -3.34 3.78
C ILE A 190 -15.17 -4.54 4.52
N VAL A 191 -14.76 -5.55 3.77
CA VAL A 191 -14.19 -6.80 4.32
C VAL A 191 -12.69 -6.86 4.01
N ASP A 192 -12.04 -7.96 4.41
CA ASP A 192 -10.64 -8.22 4.08
C ASP A 192 -9.65 -7.22 4.71
N TRP A 193 -9.83 -6.96 6.00
CA TRP A 193 -8.97 -6.08 6.81
C TRP A 193 -7.62 -6.74 7.18
N GLU A 194 -7.23 -7.81 6.49
CA GLU A 194 -5.90 -8.35 6.62
C GLU A 194 -4.85 -7.31 6.20
N TRP A 195 -3.70 -7.34 6.89
CA TRP A 195 -2.58 -6.42 6.66
C TRP A 195 -2.88 -4.92 6.83
N ALA A 196 -4.08 -4.55 7.29
CA ALA A 196 -4.43 -3.18 7.62
C ALA A 196 -3.40 -2.59 8.60
N HIS A 197 -3.04 -1.34 8.35
CA HIS A 197 -1.98 -0.64 9.07
C HIS A 197 -2.27 0.85 9.11
N THR A 198 -1.61 1.55 10.01
CA THR A 198 -1.66 3.00 10.10
C THR A 198 -0.61 3.60 9.16
N GLY A 199 -0.95 4.71 8.51
CA GLY A 199 -0.07 5.46 7.61
C GLY A 199 -0.28 6.96 7.81
N PRO A 200 0.70 7.82 7.46
CA PRO A 200 0.47 9.25 7.47
C PRO A 200 -0.70 9.59 6.52
N LYS A 201 -1.29 10.77 6.73
CA LYS A 201 -2.49 11.21 5.99
C LYS A 201 -2.38 11.03 4.46
N SER A 202 -1.21 11.33 3.91
CA SER A 202 -0.90 11.18 2.47
C SER A 202 -0.95 9.74 1.96
N VAL A 203 -0.68 8.75 2.82
CA VAL A 203 -0.75 7.31 2.51
C VAL A 203 -2.15 6.76 2.76
N ALA A 204 -2.73 7.10 3.91
CA ALA A 204 -4.02 6.56 4.36
C ALA A 204 -5.18 7.02 3.48
N PHE A 205 -5.14 8.26 2.99
CA PHE A 205 -6.23 8.87 2.23
C PHE A 205 -5.87 9.19 0.78
N ASN A 206 -4.87 8.49 0.23
CA ASN A 206 -4.63 8.52 -1.21
C ASN A 206 -5.77 7.82 -1.97
N SER A 207 -5.84 8.02 -3.29
CA SER A 207 -6.80 7.34 -4.14
C SER A 207 -6.63 5.81 -4.03
N PRO A 208 -7.70 5.03 -3.83
CA PRO A 208 -7.64 3.58 -3.91
C PRO A 208 -7.14 3.10 -5.28
N ILE A 209 -6.45 1.96 -5.31
CA ILE A 209 -5.97 1.32 -6.56
C ILE A 209 -7.12 1.04 -7.54
N ALA A 210 -8.31 0.72 -7.01
CA ALA A 210 -9.56 0.54 -7.75
C ALA A 210 -9.96 1.72 -8.64
N LEU A 211 -9.52 2.95 -8.30
CA LEU A 211 -9.88 4.16 -9.05
C LEU A 211 -8.81 4.55 -10.08
N LEU A 212 -7.65 3.88 -10.10
CA LEU A 212 -6.56 4.28 -10.99
C LEU A 212 -6.87 3.88 -12.43
N PRO A 213 -6.42 4.67 -13.43
CA PRO A 213 -6.49 4.30 -14.84
C PRO A 213 -5.44 3.22 -15.13
N VAL A 214 -5.75 1.95 -14.80
CA VAL A 214 -4.79 0.83 -14.74
C VAL A 214 -3.81 0.79 -15.92
N ALA A 215 -4.28 0.77 -17.17
CA ALA A 215 -3.40 0.70 -18.34
C ALA A 215 -2.40 1.88 -18.40
N LEU A 216 -2.90 3.11 -18.29
CA LEU A 216 -2.06 4.32 -18.26
C LEU A 216 -1.13 4.34 -17.05
N PHE A 217 -1.58 3.80 -15.92
CA PHE A 217 -0.75 3.65 -14.74
C PHE A 217 0.42 2.70 -15.04
N TYR A 218 0.21 1.52 -15.60
CA TYR A 218 1.32 0.63 -15.94
C TYR A 218 2.23 1.20 -17.05
N ASP A 219 1.71 2.03 -17.96
CA ASP A 219 2.51 2.74 -18.98
C ASP A 219 3.36 3.91 -18.40
N GLY A 220 3.25 4.17 -17.10
CA GLY A 220 4.03 5.22 -16.44
C GLY A 220 3.51 6.63 -16.68
N ASP A 221 2.22 6.79 -17.00
CA ASP A 221 1.53 8.09 -17.08
C ASP A 221 1.30 8.66 -15.67
N ASN A 222 1.58 9.95 -15.50
CA ASN A 222 1.42 10.64 -14.21
C ASN A 222 0.11 11.42 -14.07
N ARG A 223 -0.75 11.40 -15.09
CA ARG A 223 -2.08 11.99 -15.01
C ARG A 223 -3.02 11.14 -14.16
N LEU A 224 -4.01 11.80 -13.57
CA LEU A 224 -5.10 11.15 -12.84
C LEU A 224 -6.16 10.66 -13.81
N GLY A 225 -6.80 9.54 -13.46
CA GLY A 225 -8.00 9.04 -14.11
C GLY A 225 -9.24 9.82 -13.69
N GLU A 226 -10.33 9.64 -14.43
CA GLU A 226 -11.61 10.31 -14.18
C GLU A 226 -12.16 9.97 -12.79
N ASP A 227 -12.08 8.70 -12.38
CA ASP A 227 -12.60 8.25 -11.09
C ASP A 227 -11.82 8.83 -9.90
N GLU A 228 -10.51 9.01 -10.03
CA GLU A 228 -9.68 9.71 -9.03
C GLU A 228 -10.08 11.19 -8.92
N MET A 229 -10.34 11.84 -10.07
CA MET A 229 -10.78 13.23 -10.11
C MET A 229 -12.16 13.42 -9.47
N VAL A 230 -13.09 12.50 -9.72
CA VAL A 230 -14.42 12.47 -9.09
C VAL A 230 -14.27 12.25 -7.59
N PHE A 231 -13.40 11.35 -7.15
CA PHE A 231 -13.16 11.10 -5.74
C PHE A 231 -12.63 12.33 -5.00
N ALA A 232 -11.60 12.98 -5.56
CA ALA A 232 -11.06 14.22 -5.02
C ALA A 232 -12.13 15.32 -4.93
N GLN A 233 -12.94 15.50 -5.98
CA GLN A 233 -14.02 16.48 -5.99
C GLN A 233 -15.09 16.20 -4.92
N LEU A 234 -15.46 14.94 -4.73
CA LEU A 234 -16.47 14.57 -3.73
C LEU A 234 -15.96 14.82 -2.29
N LEU A 235 -14.66 14.59 -2.04
CA LEU A 235 -14.03 14.95 -0.76
C LEU A 235 -14.04 16.47 -0.53
N GLU A 236 -13.70 17.25 -1.56
CA GLU A 236 -13.76 18.73 -1.53
C GLU A 236 -15.19 19.24 -1.27
N GLU A 237 -16.19 18.71 -1.99
CA GLU A 237 -17.61 19.05 -1.82
C GLU A 237 -18.14 18.72 -0.42
N LYS A 238 -17.58 17.70 0.23
CA LYS A 238 -17.90 17.31 1.61
C LYS A 238 -17.15 18.15 2.67
N GLY A 239 -16.36 19.14 2.26
CA GLY A 239 -15.65 20.04 3.17
C GLY A 239 -14.25 19.58 3.56
N HIS A 240 -13.68 18.60 2.84
CA HIS A 240 -12.34 18.06 3.07
C HIS A 240 -11.42 18.32 1.87
N PRO A 241 -11.11 19.60 1.55
CA PRO A 241 -10.23 19.94 0.43
C PRO A 241 -8.80 19.45 0.64
N ASP A 242 -8.38 19.23 1.88
CA ASP A 242 -7.12 18.60 2.26
C ASP A 242 -7.04 17.14 1.77
N LEU A 243 -8.12 16.37 1.92
CA LEU A 243 -8.19 15.00 1.38
C LEU A 243 -8.25 14.99 -0.15
N GLY A 244 -9.00 15.93 -0.75
CA GLY A 244 -9.02 16.11 -2.21
C GLY A 244 -7.62 16.41 -2.78
N ASP A 245 -6.88 17.29 -2.12
CA ASP A 245 -5.50 17.62 -2.48
C ASP A 245 -4.55 16.42 -2.38
N ILE A 246 -4.70 15.58 -1.35
CA ILE A 246 -3.93 14.33 -1.19
C ILE A 246 -4.18 13.42 -2.39
N VAL A 247 -5.44 13.19 -2.77
CA VAL A 247 -5.78 12.37 -3.95
C VAL A 247 -5.16 12.97 -5.22
N ARG A 248 -5.26 14.30 -5.39
CA ARG A 248 -4.75 14.98 -6.60
C ARG A 248 -3.22 14.91 -6.75
N LYS A 249 -2.50 14.87 -5.63
CA LYS A 249 -1.02 14.85 -5.60
C LYS A 249 -0.47 13.45 -5.38
N GLY A 250 -1.34 12.47 -5.13
CA GLY A 250 -0.98 11.16 -4.61
C GLY A 250 -0.41 10.17 -5.61
N ARG A 251 -0.49 10.44 -6.93
CA ARG A 251 0.06 9.57 -7.99
C ARG A 251 1.50 9.17 -7.74
N PHE A 252 2.29 10.13 -7.27
CA PHE A 252 3.71 9.93 -7.05
C PHE A 252 3.99 8.93 -5.91
N LEU A 253 3.17 8.97 -4.86
CA LEU A 253 3.23 8.02 -3.76
C LEU A 253 2.73 6.62 -4.16
N HIS A 254 1.72 6.52 -5.03
CA HIS A 254 1.33 5.21 -5.60
C HIS A 254 2.50 4.56 -6.30
N ARG A 255 3.26 5.32 -7.09
CA ARG A 255 4.41 4.80 -7.83
C ARG A 255 5.46 4.23 -6.88
N LEU A 256 5.78 4.94 -5.78
CA LEU A 256 6.69 4.44 -4.75
C LEU A 256 6.15 3.16 -4.09
N GLN A 257 4.88 3.17 -3.69
CA GLN A 257 4.22 2.01 -3.06
C GLN A 257 4.28 0.77 -3.96
N PHE A 258 3.99 0.91 -5.25
CA PHE A 258 4.12 -0.20 -6.20
C PHE A 258 5.58 -0.61 -6.40
N CYS A 259 6.53 0.32 -6.47
CA CYS A 259 7.93 -0.05 -6.61
C CYS A 259 8.43 -0.91 -5.43
N CYS A 260 7.92 -0.68 -4.21
CA CYS A 260 8.31 -1.42 -3.00
C CYS A 260 7.40 -2.62 -2.65
N GLY A 261 6.18 -2.68 -3.21
CA GLY A 261 5.19 -3.71 -2.85
C GLY A 261 4.86 -4.70 -3.96
N TYR A 262 5.40 -4.50 -5.17
CA TYR A 262 5.03 -5.27 -6.35
C TYR A 262 6.12 -6.26 -6.74
N ASN A 263 5.89 -7.53 -6.43
CA ASN A 263 6.65 -8.66 -6.99
C ASN A 263 5.80 -9.27 -8.12
N SER A 264 5.93 -8.78 -9.34
CA SER A 264 5.10 -9.26 -10.44
C SER A 264 5.88 -10.04 -11.48
N ARG A 265 5.16 -10.96 -12.12
CA ARG A 265 5.59 -11.63 -13.35
C ARG A 265 5.65 -10.66 -14.54
N ASP A 266 5.00 -9.50 -14.45
CA ASP A 266 4.95 -8.47 -15.49
C ASP A 266 6.04 -7.42 -15.25
N TRP A 267 7.25 -7.75 -15.73
CA TRP A 267 8.40 -6.86 -15.60
C TRP A 267 8.23 -5.56 -16.40
N ASP A 268 7.59 -5.62 -17.58
CA ASP A 268 7.42 -4.44 -18.43
C ASP A 268 6.49 -3.42 -17.76
N GLY A 269 5.39 -3.89 -17.16
CA GLY A 269 4.52 -3.07 -16.33
C GLY A 269 5.24 -2.49 -15.11
N TYR A 270 6.10 -3.26 -14.44
CA TYR A 270 6.90 -2.75 -13.32
C TYR A 270 7.88 -1.65 -13.75
N VAL A 271 8.57 -1.83 -14.88
CA VAL A 271 9.45 -0.83 -15.48
C VAL A 271 8.67 0.44 -15.84
N GLY A 272 7.48 0.32 -16.41
CA GLY A 272 6.63 1.46 -16.73
C GLY A 272 6.22 2.25 -15.47
N ILE A 273 5.86 1.55 -14.38
CA ILE A 273 5.60 2.17 -13.08
C ILE A 273 6.83 2.94 -12.57
N PHE A 274 7.98 2.28 -12.57
CA PHE A 274 9.23 2.86 -12.08
C PHE A 274 9.65 4.09 -12.92
N LEU A 275 9.64 3.99 -14.25
CA LEU A 275 9.98 5.12 -15.11
C LEU A 275 8.98 6.28 -14.99
N GLY A 276 7.71 6.00 -14.67
CA GLY A 276 6.74 7.02 -14.29
C GLY A 276 7.18 7.82 -13.05
N LEU A 277 7.73 7.15 -12.04
CA LEU A 277 8.33 7.79 -10.85
C LEU A 277 9.56 8.62 -11.23
N VAL A 278 10.47 8.05 -12.03
CA VAL A 278 11.68 8.76 -12.45
C VAL A 278 11.34 10.04 -13.22
N ARG A 279 10.39 9.99 -14.16
CA ARG A 279 9.94 11.16 -14.92
C ARG A 279 9.27 12.22 -14.05
N ALA A 280 8.56 11.82 -13.01
CA ALA A 280 7.99 12.76 -12.05
C ALA A 280 9.07 13.46 -11.20
N LEU A 281 10.20 12.79 -10.90
CA LEU A 281 11.36 13.40 -10.23
C LEU A 281 12.22 14.25 -11.17
N ARG A 282 12.44 13.78 -12.39
CA ARG A 282 13.33 14.38 -13.39
C ARG A 282 12.50 15.04 -14.49
N ILE A 283 11.95 16.22 -14.21
CA ILE A 283 11.02 16.94 -15.10
C ILE A 283 11.57 17.15 -16.52
N HIS A 284 12.90 17.12 -16.71
CA HIS A 284 13.56 17.30 -18.01
C HIS A 284 13.77 16.00 -18.83
N ASP A 285 13.48 14.81 -18.27
CA ASP A 285 13.79 13.49 -18.86
C ASP A 285 12.54 12.77 -19.39
N SER A 286 11.65 13.47 -20.10
CA SER A 286 10.37 12.91 -20.56
C SER A 286 10.51 11.71 -21.52
N HIS A 287 11.67 11.52 -22.16
CA HIS A 287 11.94 10.46 -23.13
C HIS A 287 12.85 9.34 -22.61
N LEU A 288 13.14 9.32 -21.31
CA LEU A 288 13.98 8.30 -20.72
C LEU A 288 13.35 6.92 -20.83
N ASN A 289 14.06 5.99 -21.47
CA ASN A 289 13.69 4.59 -21.56
C ASN A 289 14.51 3.72 -20.59
N TRP A 290 14.09 2.47 -20.42
CA TRP A 290 14.70 1.54 -19.48
C TRP A 290 16.19 1.29 -19.74
N GLU A 291 16.58 1.01 -20.98
CA GLU A 291 17.96 0.66 -21.31
C GLU A 291 18.92 1.81 -21.03
N THR A 292 18.52 3.04 -21.40
CA THR A 292 19.30 4.25 -21.09
C THR A 292 19.40 4.47 -19.58
N TRP A 293 18.28 4.40 -18.86
CA TRP A 293 18.29 4.56 -17.40
C TRP A 293 19.14 3.49 -16.70
N LYS A 294 19.06 2.24 -17.16
CA LYS A 294 19.83 1.12 -16.57
C LYS A 294 21.33 1.32 -16.73
N VAL A 295 21.79 1.76 -17.90
CA VAL A 295 23.22 2.08 -18.12
C VAL A 295 23.67 3.17 -17.16
N GLU A 296 22.92 4.28 -17.06
CA GLU A 296 23.22 5.35 -16.11
C GLU A 296 23.26 4.86 -14.66
N ALA A 297 22.29 4.02 -14.26
CA ALA A 297 22.21 3.48 -12.91
C ALA A 297 23.39 2.55 -12.60
N MET A 298 23.79 1.70 -13.55
CA MET A 298 24.96 0.82 -13.42
C MET A 298 26.26 1.62 -13.23
N GLU A 299 26.43 2.72 -13.97
CA GLU A 299 27.58 3.62 -13.79
C GLU A 299 27.52 4.33 -12.44
N ARG A 300 26.35 4.88 -12.08
CA ARG A 300 26.13 5.62 -10.83
C ARG A 300 26.39 4.78 -9.59
N PHE A 301 25.95 3.52 -9.59
CA PHE A 301 26.09 2.60 -8.46
C PHE A 301 27.27 1.64 -8.61
N SER A 302 28.19 1.92 -9.53
CA SER A 302 29.32 1.05 -9.87
C SER A 302 30.26 0.76 -8.71
N ASP A 303 30.22 1.53 -7.61
CA ASP A 303 31.03 1.28 -6.40
C ASP A 303 30.35 0.39 -5.35
N ASP A 304 29.04 0.12 -5.45
CA ASP A 304 28.32 -0.73 -4.49
C ASP A 304 28.79 -2.20 -4.63
N TYR A 305 29.38 -2.73 -3.56
CA TYR A 305 29.95 -4.08 -3.55
C TYR A 305 28.88 -5.18 -3.67
N ARG A 306 27.64 -4.91 -3.23
CA ARG A 306 26.51 -5.84 -3.31
C ARG A 306 26.06 -5.96 -4.76
N LEU A 307 25.97 -4.83 -5.48
CA LEU A 307 25.69 -4.81 -6.92
C LEU A 307 26.78 -5.58 -7.70
N LYS A 308 28.06 -5.34 -7.41
CA LYS A 308 29.18 -6.10 -8.02
C LYS A 308 29.07 -7.60 -7.78
N SER A 309 28.53 -8.00 -6.63
CA SER A 309 28.37 -9.41 -6.26
C SER A 309 27.22 -10.06 -7.03
N LEU A 310 26.08 -9.37 -7.17
CA LEU A 310 24.95 -9.81 -7.98
C LEU A 310 25.30 -9.94 -9.47
N ALA A 311 25.95 -8.93 -10.04
CA ALA A 311 26.31 -8.94 -11.45
C ALA A 311 27.24 -10.11 -11.80
N LYS A 312 28.12 -10.53 -10.88
CA LYS A 312 28.96 -11.71 -11.08
C LYS A 312 28.15 -12.99 -11.14
N LEU A 313 27.09 -13.13 -10.34
CA LEU A 313 26.26 -14.33 -10.30
C LEU A 313 25.48 -14.53 -11.61
N GLU A 314 25.00 -13.45 -12.24
CA GLU A 314 24.31 -13.52 -13.55
C GLU A 314 25.20 -14.05 -14.68
N PHE A 315 26.53 -13.90 -14.60
CA PHE A 315 27.44 -14.46 -15.61
C PHE A 315 27.65 -15.98 -15.51
N TYR A 316 27.22 -16.62 -14.41
CA TYR A 316 27.42 -18.05 -14.17
C TYR A 316 26.13 -18.90 -14.26
N THR A 317 24.99 -18.27 -14.58
CA THR A 317 23.67 -18.90 -14.75
C THR A 317 23.22 -18.82 -16.20
#